data_AF-A0A1G7DI87-F1
#
_entry.id   AF-A0A1G7DI87-F1
#
_cell.length_a   1.000
_cell.length_b   1.000
_cell.length_c   1.000
_cell.angle_alpha   90.00
_cell.angle_beta   90.00
_cell.angle_gamma   90.00
#
_symmetry.space_group_name_H-M   'P 1'
#
loop_
_entity.id
_entity.type
_entity.pdbx_description
1 polymer ?
#
loop_
_entity_poly.entity_id
_entity_poly.type
_entity_poly.pdbx_seq_one_letter_code
_entity_poly.pdbx_strand_id
1 'polypeptide(L)'
;MHKTYIVGDIHGGLKALQQVVSKIPKASDDLYIFLGDYVDGWSESAETVSFLLNFSETHRCIFLRGNHEELLYNFLTTQDNNDTWLAHGGAASKNSYEKLSEASLKKHLSFFEGLQNYYIDDENRLYVHAGFTNQKGPAHEFFEKMVYWDRTLWELVCSLDASLPINHPKYPKRLLHFKEIFIGHTPVTRIGETIPVNFANVWNLDTGAAFKGPLTILEVDSKKYWQSDPVYTLYPNEKGRN
;
A
#
# COMPACT_ATOMS: atom_id res chain seq x y z
N MET A 1 -8.29 22.70 9.30
CA MET A 1 -7.64 21.48 9.81
C MET A 1 -7.01 20.79 8.62
N HIS A 2 -5.73 20.43 8.75
CA HIS A 2 -5.03 19.61 7.77
C HIS A 2 -5.58 18.19 7.85
N LYS A 3 -5.81 17.55 6.71
CA LYS A 3 -6.32 16.19 6.63
C LYS A 3 -5.19 15.23 6.33
N THR A 4 -5.37 13.99 6.76
CA THR A 4 -4.51 12.88 6.37
C THR A 4 -5.30 11.99 5.41
N TYR A 5 -4.69 11.68 4.28
CA TYR A 5 -5.20 10.76 3.27
C TYR A 5 -4.31 9.54 3.19
N ILE A 6 -4.92 8.36 3.10
CA ILE A 6 -4.21 7.11 2.91
C ILE A 6 -4.51 6.59 1.51
N VAL A 7 -3.48 6.24 0.77
CA VAL A 7 -3.57 5.65 -0.57
C VAL A 7 -3.22 4.17 -0.45
N GLY A 8 -4.14 3.29 -0.88
CA GLY A 8 -3.91 1.85 -0.95
C GLY A 8 -2.96 1.43 -2.08
N ASP A 9 -2.79 0.12 -2.23
CA ASP A 9 -1.88 -0.53 -3.19
C ASP A 9 -2.21 -0.12 -4.63
N ILE A 10 -1.20 0.31 -5.41
CA ILE A 10 -1.37 0.96 -6.72
C ILE A 10 -1.02 0.02 -7.88
N HIS A 11 0.04 -0.77 -7.73
CA HIS A 11 0.44 -1.81 -8.67
C HIS A 11 0.60 -1.35 -10.13
N GLY A 12 1.28 -0.22 -10.34
CA GLY A 12 1.46 0.37 -11.66
C GLY A 12 0.19 0.95 -12.28
N GLY A 13 -0.92 1.02 -11.53
CA GLY A 13 -2.21 1.56 -11.98
C GLY A 13 -2.24 3.09 -12.03
N LEU A 14 -1.30 3.72 -12.73
CA LEU A 14 -1.15 5.18 -12.80
C LEU A 14 -2.45 5.91 -13.21
N LYS A 15 -3.19 5.38 -14.20
CA LYS A 15 -4.47 5.98 -14.63
C LYS A 15 -5.49 5.99 -13.49
N ALA A 16 -5.55 4.92 -12.72
CA ALA A 16 -6.42 4.84 -11.55
C ALA A 16 -6.01 5.85 -10.48
N LEU A 17 -4.70 5.96 -10.22
CA LEU A 17 -4.12 6.94 -9.28
C LEU A 17 -4.48 8.37 -9.66
N GLN A 18 -4.23 8.77 -10.91
CA GLN A 18 -4.58 10.09 -11.41
C GLN A 18 -6.09 10.35 -11.30
N GLN A 19 -6.91 9.35 -11.66
CA GLN A 19 -8.36 9.48 -11.60
C GLN A 19 -8.85 9.67 -10.16
N VAL A 20 -8.40 8.86 -9.19
CA VAL A 20 -8.86 8.98 -7.80
C VAL A 20 -8.34 10.24 -7.12
N VAL A 21 -7.08 10.64 -7.37
CA VAL A 21 -6.52 11.90 -6.85
C VAL A 21 -7.32 13.10 -7.34
N SER A 22 -7.80 13.08 -8.60
CA SER A 22 -8.63 14.17 -9.15
C SER A 22 -9.98 14.35 -8.45
N LYS A 23 -10.48 13.31 -7.75
CA LYS A 23 -11.75 13.33 -7.02
C LYS A 23 -11.61 13.93 -5.61
N ILE A 24 -10.39 14.12 -5.12
CA ILE A 24 -10.13 14.64 -3.77
C ILE A 24 -10.17 16.17 -3.78
N PRO A 25 -10.83 16.82 -2.80
CA PRO A 25 -10.75 18.27 -2.66
C PRO A 25 -9.31 18.75 -2.51
N LYS A 26 -8.90 19.74 -3.29
CA LYS A 26 -7.55 20.30 -3.22
C LYS A 26 -7.38 21.16 -1.96
N ALA A 27 -6.39 20.85 -1.14
CA ALA A 27 -5.89 21.71 -0.08
C ALA A 27 -4.37 21.58 0.01
N SER A 28 -3.68 22.69 0.29
CA SER A 28 -2.24 22.82 0.08
C SER A 28 -1.36 22.16 1.15
N ASP A 29 -1.94 21.71 2.26
CA ASP A 29 -1.19 21.29 3.45
C ASP A 29 -1.60 19.91 3.99
N ASP A 30 -2.38 19.16 3.21
CA ASP A 30 -2.81 17.80 3.59
C ASP A 30 -1.64 16.80 3.47
N LEU A 31 -1.67 15.76 4.31
CA LEU A 31 -0.68 14.69 4.33
C LEU A 31 -1.21 13.48 3.55
N TYR A 32 -0.42 12.96 2.63
CA TYR A 32 -0.71 11.73 1.90
C TYR A 32 0.22 10.61 2.35
N ILE A 33 -0.35 9.52 2.88
CA ILE A 33 0.38 8.34 3.30
C ILE A 33 0.08 7.23 2.29
N PHE A 34 1.09 6.80 1.56
CA PHE A 34 1.00 5.73 0.58
C PHE A 34 1.44 4.42 1.22
N LEU A 35 0.60 3.38 1.18
CA LEU A 35 0.80 2.16 1.96
C LEU A 35 1.82 1.17 1.37
N GLY A 36 2.43 1.45 0.22
CA GLY A 36 3.32 0.53 -0.50
C GLY A 36 2.66 -0.11 -1.71
N ASP A 37 3.37 -1.03 -2.35
CA ASP A 37 2.97 -1.73 -3.57
C ASP A 37 2.55 -0.77 -4.70
N TYR A 38 3.48 0.12 -5.04
CA TYR A 38 3.41 1.07 -6.15
C TYR A 38 3.63 0.42 -7.50
N VAL A 39 4.42 -0.65 -7.51
CA VAL A 39 4.92 -1.33 -8.72
C VAL A 39 4.31 -2.71 -8.88
N ASP A 40 4.60 -3.34 -10.01
CA ASP A 40 4.14 -4.65 -10.46
C ASP A 40 2.64 -4.70 -10.78
N GLY A 41 2.27 -5.54 -11.74
CA GLY A 41 0.88 -5.71 -12.16
C GLY A 41 0.58 -4.99 -13.47
N TRP A 42 0.22 -3.71 -13.41
CA TRP A 42 -0.05 -2.91 -14.62
C TRP A 42 1.24 -2.35 -15.22
N SER A 43 1.20 -2.02 -16.51
CA SER A 43 2.39 -1.68 -17.32
C SER A 43 3.10 -0.37 -16.95
N GLU A 44 2.50 0.48 -16.12
CA GLU A 44 2.97 1.85 -15.86
C GLU A 44 3.70 2.00 -14.50
N SER A 45 4.51 1.02 -14.10
CA SER A 45 5.21 1.03 -12.81
C SER A 45 6.27 2.14 -12.70
N ALA A 46 7.12 2.32 -13.72
CA ALA A 46 8.09 3.41 -13.76
C ALA A 46 7.40 4.78 -13.77
N GLU A 47 6.33 4.92 -14.54
CA GLU A 47 5.55 6.14 -14.66
C GLU A 47 4.80 6.45 -13.35
N THR A 48 4.33 5.43 -12.64
CA THR A 48 3.75 5.57 -11.29
C THR A 48 4.77 6.16 -10.32
N VAL A 49 5.99 5.62 -10.25
CA VAL A 49 7.04 6.18 -9.37
C VAL A 49 7.43 7.60 -9.78
N SER A 50 7.51 7.90 -11.08
CA SER A 50 7.73 9.27 -11.57
C SER A 50 6.62 10.22 -11.15
N PHE A 51 5.35 9.77 -11.19
CA PHE A 51 4.22 10.56 -10.71
C PHE A 51 4.31 10.83 -9.21
N LEU A 52 4.65 9.82 -8.39
CA LEU A 52 4.78 9.97 -6.93
C LEU A 52 5.89 10.95 -6.54
N LEU A 53 7.03 10.91 -7.26
CA LEU A 53 8.12 11.87 -7.09
C LEU A 53 7.66 13.30 -7.38
N ASN A 54 6.96 13.54 -8.49
CA ASN A 54 6.45 14.88 -8.81
C ASN A 54 5.33 15.31 -7.83
N PHE A 55 4.51 14.37 -7.37
CA PHE A 55 3.44 14.64 -6.43
C PHE A 55 3.99 15.13 -5.07
N SER A 56 5.10 14.55 -4.59
CA SER A 56 5.74 14.96 -3.34
C SER A 56 6.50 16.28 -3.40
N GLU A 57 6.75 16.84 -4.59
CA GLU A 57 7.30 18.21 -4.72
C GLU A 57 6.28 19.28 -4.27
N THR A 58 4.99 18.95 -4.30
CA THR A 58 3.90 19.91 -4.03
C THR A 58 2.97 19.48 -2.90
N HIS A 59 3.07 18.23 -2.44
CA HIS A 59 2.26 17.68 -1.35
C HIS A 59 3.16 17.06 -0.29
N ARG A 60 2.70 17.07 0.96
CA ARG A 60 3.36 16.35 2.04
C ARG A 60 3.07 14.86 1.87
N CYS A 61 4.10 14.05 1.69
CA CYS A 61 3.94 12.62 1.45
C CYS A 61 4.77 11.78 2.42
N ILE A 62 4.21 10.65 2.83
CA ILE A 62 4.93 9.54 3.45
C ILE A 62 4.72 8.33 2.54
N PHE A 63 5.82 7.71 2.13
CA PHE A 63 5.80 6.54 1.27
C PHE A 63 6.28 5.33 2.06
N LEU A 64 5.39 4.36 2.26
CA LEU A 64 5.73 3.10 2.91
C LEU A 64 6.29 2.10 1.90
N ARG A 65 7.04 1.12 2.39
CA ARG A 65 7.58 0.04 1.58
C ARG A 65 6.59 -1.11 1.52
N GLY A 66 6.21 -1.52 0.32
CA GLY A 66 5.58 -2.81 0.08
C GLY A 66 6.60 -3.91 -0.24
N ASN A 67 6.15 -5.16 -0.28
CA ASN A 67 7.02 -6.26 -0.67
C ASN A 67 7.39 -6.19 -2.17
N HIS A 68 6.55 -5.60 -3.00
CA HIS A 68 6.83 -5.46 -4.43
C HIS A 68 7.95 -4.45 -4.71
N GLU A 69 8.05 -3.36 -3.94
CA GLU A 69 9.18 -2.42 -4.05
C GLU A 69 10.51 -3.08 -3.70
N GLU A 70 10.55 -3.95 -2.67
CA GLU A 70 11.77 -4.69 -2.33
C GLU A 70 12.24 -5.59 -3.47
N LEU A 71 11.32 -6.35 -4.07
CA LEU A 71 11.63 -7.29 -5.15
C LEU A 71 12.14 -6.55 -6.39
N LEU A 72 11.47 -5.46 -6.79
CA LEU A 72 11.93 -4.65 -7.91
C LEU A 72 13.27 -3.98 -7.61
N TYR A 73 13.47 -3.44 -6.40
CA TYR A 73 14.74 -2.83 -6.01
C TYR A 73 15.90 -3.81 -6.09
N ASN A 74 15.71 -5.05 -5.61
CA ASN A 74 16.71 -6.10 -5.73
C ASN A 74 17.00 -6.43 -7.20
N PHE A 75 15.98 -6.56 -8.04
CA PHE A 75 16.17 -6.77 -9.48
C PHE A 75 17.00 -5.64 -10.11
N LEU A 76 16.70 -4.38 -9.82
CA LEU A 76 17.39 -3.22 -10.40
C LEU A 76 18.83 -3.06 -9.90
N THR A 77 19.17 -3.57 -8.72
CA THR A 77 20.49 -3.38 -8.09
C THR A 77 21.41 -4.59 -8.20
N THR A 78 20.86 -5.81 -8.19
CA THR A 78 21.64 -7.05 -8.18
C THR A 78 21.31 -7.99 -9.35
N GLN A 79 20.35 -7.63 -10.22
CA GLN A 79 19.82 -8.49 -11.28
C GLN A 79 19.22 -9.81 -10.77
N ASP A 80 18.66 -9.81 -9.57
CA ASP A 80 17.91 -10.94 -9.03
C ASP A 80 16.65 -11.22 -9.88
N ASN A 81 16.72 -12.25 -10.73
CA ASN A 81 15.61 -12.69 -11.57
C ASN A 81 14.79 -13.76 -10.83
N ASN A 82 14.04 -13.31 -9.82
CA ASN A 82 13.13 -14.19 -9.09
C ASN A 82 11.92 -14.57 -9.96
N ASP A 83 11.84 -15.83 -10.39
CA ASP A 83 10.77 -16.34 -11.28
C ASP A 83 9.36 -16.17 -10.68
N THR A 84 9.23 -16.30 -9.36
CA THR A 84 7.94 -16.14 -8.67
C THR A 84 7.49 -14.68 -8.71
N TRP A 85 8.40 -13.74 -8.48
CA TRP A 85 8.11 -12.32 -8.63
C TRP A 85 7.70 -11.95 -10.06
N LEU A 86 8.46 -12.43 -11.06
CA LEU A 86 8.14 -12.20 -12.48
C LEU A 86 6.74 -12.70 -12.84
N ALA A 87 6.36 -13.89 -12.35
CA ALA A 87 5.03 -14.47 -12.57
C ALA A 87 3.90 -13.71 -11.86
N HIS A 88 4.19 -12.99 -10.77
CA HIS A 88 3.21 -12.25 -9.97
C HIS A 88 3.15 -10.74 -10.25
N GLY A 89 3.61 -10.32 -11.43
CA GLY A 89 3.49 -8.93 -11.91
C GLY A 89 4.84 -8.25 -12.16
N GLY A 90 5.95 -8.83 -11.71
CA GLY A 90 7.30 -8.26 -11.85
C GLY A 90 7.74 -8.07 -13.30
N ALA A 91 7.25 -8.90 -14.23
CA ALA A 91 7.55 -8.75 -15.65
C ALA A 91 7.11 -7.40 -16.21
N ALA A 92 5.95 -6.87 -15.77
CA ALA A 92 5.46 -5.56 -16.19
C ALA A 92 6.40 -4.44 -15.69
N SER A 93 6.82 -4.51 -14.42
CA SER A 93 7.79 -3.56 -13.86
C SER A 93 9.11 -3.59 -14.60
N LYS A 94 9.69 -4.78 -14.79
CA LYS A 94 10.93 -4.95 -15.57
C LYS A 94 10.84 -4.24 -16.92
N ASN A 95 9.79 -4.51 -17.68
CA ASN A 95 9.58 -3.90 -19.01
C ASN A 95 9.41 -2.37 -18.94
N SER A 96 8.74 -1.84 -17.90
CA SER A 96 8.57 -0.40 -17.73
C SER A 96 9.89 0.31 -17.41
N TYR A 97 10.79 -0.35 -16.67
CA TYR A 97 12.09 0.21 -16.28
C TYR A 97 13.15 0.12 -17.39
N GLU A 98 13.03 -0.80 -18.37
CA GLU A 98 13.95 -0.91 -19.51
C GLU A 98 14.06 0.38 -20.35
N LYS A 99 13.03 1.24 -20.32
CA LYS A 99 12.96 2.48 -21.09
C LYS A 99 13.50 3.70 -20.34
N LEU A 100 13.84 3.57 -19.05
CA LEU A 100 14.31 4.70 -18.26
C LEU A 100 15.75 5.09 -18.61
N SER A 101 16.01 6.39 -18.60
CA SER A 101 17.38 6.90 -18.60
C SER A 101 18.09 6.54 -17.29
N GLU A 102 19.42 6.43 -17.33
CA GLU A 102 20.23 6.18 -16.13
C GLU A 102 19.98 7.24 -15.03
N ALA A 103 19.81 8.51 -15.42
CA ALA A 103 19.51 9.60 -14.50
C ALA A 103 18.15 9.42 -13.81
N SER A 104 17.12 8.99 -14.55
CA SER A 104 15.80 8.71 -13.98
C SER A 104 15.82 7.47 -13.09
N LEU A 105 16.52 6.41 -13.51
CA LEU A 105 16.71 5.20 -12.71
C LEU A 105 17.35 5.53 -11.36
N LYS A 106 18.40 6.36 -11.33
CA LYS A 106 19.03 6.79 -10.08
C LYS A 106 18.06 7.50 -9.14
N LYS A 107 17.18 8.36 -9.66
CA LYS A 107 16.14 9.02 -8.85
C LYS A 107 15.16 8.01 -8.26
N HIS A 108 14.76 7.00 -9.03
CA HIS A 108 13.85 5.96 -8.54
C HIS A 108 14.52 5.06 -7.49
N LEU A 109 15.79 4.71 -7.66
CA LEU A 109 16.55 3.96 -6.64
C LEU A 109 16.61 4.75 -5.32
N SER A 110 16.92 6.04 -5.37
CA SER A 110 16.89 6.89 -4.17
C SER A 110 15.49 7.02 -3.55
N PHE A 111 14.43 6.98 -4.36
CA PHE A 111 13.06 6.90 -3.86
C PHE A 111 12.83 5.61 -3.07
N PHE A 112 13.21 4.45 -3.61
CA PHE A 112 13.06 3.15 -2.95
C PHE A 112 13.88 3.03 -1.65
N GLU A 113 15.10 3.56 -1.66
CA GLU A 113 15.97 3.66 -0.47
C GLU A 113 15.31 4.52 0.63
N GLY A 114 14.57 5.56 0.25
CA GLY A 114 13.89 6.48 1.16
C GLY A 114 12.56 5.98 1.74
N LEU A 115 12.04 4.83 1.30
CA LEU A 115 10.76 4.32 1.80
C LEU A 115 10.83 3.95 3.28
N GLN A 116 9.74 4.18 4.01
CA GLN A 116 9.63 3.82 5.42
C GLN A 116 8.97 2.45 5.58
N ASN A 117 9.38 1.66 6.57
CA ASN A 117 8.77 0.35 6.83
C ASN A 117 7.36 0.48 7.43
N TYR A 118 7.16 1.52 8.24
CA TYR A 118 5.88 1.90 8.84
C TYR A 118 5.97 3.35 9.31
N TYR A 119 4.84 3.95 9.61
CA TYR A 119 4.73 5.29 10.20
C TYR A 119 3.75 5.26 11.37
N ILE A 120 4.03 6.00 12.44
CA ILE A 120 3.13 6.18 13.58
C ILE A 120 2.93 7.68 13.75
N ASP A 121 1.68 8.14 13.78
CA ASP A 121 1.36 9.55 13.95
C ASP A 121 1.16 9.96 15.42
N ASP A 122 0.98 11.26 15.65
CA ASP A 122 0.80 11.86 16.97
C ASP A 122 -0.48 11.39 17.70
N GLU A 123 -1.43 10.76 16.98
CA GLU A 123 -2.64 10.16 17.55
C GLU A 123 -2.47 8.66 17.87
N ASN A 124 -1.24 8.15 17.78
CA ASN A 124 -0.90 6.74 17.97
C ASN A 124 -1.66 5.83 17.00
N ARG A 125 -1.79 6.24 15.73
CA ARG A 125 -2.29 5.42 14.63
C ARG A 125 -1.10 4.88 13.84
N LEU A 126 -1.11 3.57 13.58
CA LEU A 126 -0.08 2.88 12.81
C LEU A 126 -0.48 2.81 11.34
N TYR A 127 0.47 3.10 10.46
CA TYR A 127 0.37 2.90 9.03
C TYR A 127 1.48 1.93 8.63
N VAL A 128 1.12 0.77 8.10
CA VAL A 128 2.06 -0.31 7.78
C VAL A 128 1.54 -1.09 6.58
N HIS A 129 2.41 -1.49 5.64
CA HIS A 129 1.97 -2.09 4.40
C HIS A 129 1.11 -3.35 4.61
N ALA A 130 1.62 -4.31 5.40
CA ALA A 130 0.98 -5.62 5.52
C ALA A 130 0.45 -5.89 6.93
N GLY A 131 1.30 -5.76 7.96
CA GLY A 131 0.94 -6.09 9.34
C GLY A 131 2.15 -6.24 10.24
N PHE A 132 2.02 -6.97 11.34
CA PHE A 132 3.14 -7.35 12.20
C PHE A 132 2.74 -8.52 13.09
N THR A 133 3.71 -9.37 13.40
CA THR A 133 3.56 -10.60 14.18
C THR A 133 3.93 -10.43 15.66
N ASN A 134 4.89 -9.55 15.96
CA ASN A 134 5.39 -9.42 17.32
C ASN A 134 4.33 -8.80 18.25
N GLN A 135 4.10 -9.45 19.39
CA GLN A 135 3.11 -9.01 20.38
C GLN A 135 3.41 -7.64 20.99
N LYS A 136 4.61 -7.08 20.82
CA LYS A 136 5.02 -5.76 21.31
C LYS A 136 4.97 -4.66 20.25
N GLY A 137 4.57 -4.96 19.01
CA GLY A 137 4.51 -3.99 17.91
C GLY A 137 5.61 -4.18 16.85
N PRO A 138 5.53 -3.42 15.73
CA PRO A 138 6.39 -3.58 14.56
C PRO A 138 7.88 -3.30 14.85
N ALA A 139 8.19 -2.41 15.81
CA ALA A 139 9.56 -2.10 16.23
C ALA A 139 10.31 -3.28 16.86
N HIS A 140 9.61 -4.36 17.22
CA HIS A 140 10.18 -5.54 17.86
C HIS A 140 10.24 -6.76 16.92
N GLU A 141 9.93 -6.59 15.64
CA GLU A 141 10.08 -7.67 14.66
C GLU A 141 11.53 -8.17 14.62
N PHE A 142 11.71 -9.48 14.75
CA PHE A 142 13.04 -10.09 14.58
C PHE A 142 13.44 -10.03 13.10
N PHE A 143 12.48 -10.28 12.21
CA PHE A 143 12.62 -10.10 10.78
C PHE A 143 11.90 -8.81 10.37
N GLU A 144 12.63 -7.71 10.25
CA GLU A 144 12.07 -6.37 9.98
C GLU A 144 11.15 -6.34 8.76
N LYS A 145 11.40 -7.23 7.79
CA LYS A 145 10.61 -7.36 6.55
C LYS A 145 9.17 -7.80 6.80
N MET A 146 8.86 -8.41 7.95
CA MET A 146 7.50 -8.85 8.27
C MET A 146 6.47 -7.72 8.20
N VAL A 147 6.88 -6.47 8.40
CA VAL A 147 5.97 -5.32 8.30
C VAL A 147 5.35 -5.13 6.92
N TYR A 148 5.98 -5.65 5.87
CA TYR A 148 5.47 -5.63 4.50
C TYR A 148 5.30 -7.04 3.89
N TRP A 149 5.40 -8.11 4.68
CA TRP A 149 5.15 -9.48 4.25
C TRP A 149 4.11 -10.23 5.10
N ASP A 150 3.75 -9.74 6.28
CA ASP A 150 2.80 -10.39 7.19
C ASP A 150 1.38 -10.41 6.61
N ARG A 151 0.74 -11.58 6.65
CA ARG A 151 -0.70 -11.72 6.36
C ARG A 151 -1.52 -12.10 7.59
N THR A 152 -0.85 -12.39 8.71
CA THR A 152 -1.49 -12.93 9.91
C THR A 152 -2.24 -11.88 10.70
N LEU A 153 -1.87 -10.59 10.62
CA LEU A 153 -2.64 -9.52 11.27
C LEU A 153 -4.04 -9.41 10.67
N TRP A 154 -4.14 -9.37 9.34
CA TRP A 154 -5.42 -9.31 8.64
C TRP A 154 -6.26 -10.57 8.87
N GLU A 155 -5.65 -11.75 8.76
CA GLU A 155 -6.32 -13.03 9.05
C GLU A 155 -6.89 -13.06 10.48
N LEU A 156 -6.11 -12.59 11.46
CA LEU A 156 -6.54 -12.53 12.86
C LEU A 156 -7.77 -11.66 13.04
N VAL A 157 -7.80 -10.44 12.47
CA VAL A 157 -8.95 -9.53 12.65
C VAL A 157 -10.18 -9.99 11.88
N CYS A 158 -10.02 -10.64 10.73
CA CYS A 158 -11.11 -11.28 10.00
C CYS A 158 -11.76 -12.43 10.80
N SER A 159 -10.98 -13.15 11.61
CA SER A 159 -11.47 -14.25 12.44
C SER A 159 -11.95 -13.85 13.84
N LEU A 160 -11.77 -12.57 14.21
CA LEU A 160 -12.07 -12.11 15.56
C LEU A 160 -13.58 -12.05 15.77
N ASP A 161 -14.05 -12.63 16.89
CA ASP A 161 -15.43 -12.44 17.32
C ASP A 161 -15.67 -10.95 17.64
N ALA A 162 -16.51 -10.30 16.83
CA ALA A 162 -16.83 -8.88 16.97
C ALA A 162 -17.52 -8.53 18.30
N SER A 163 -18.07 -9.51 19.02
CA SER A 163 -18.67 -9.32 20.35
C SER A 163 -17.65 -9.41 21.49
N LEU A 164 -16.39 -9.81 21.21
CA LEU A 164 -15.35 -9.99 22.21
C LEU A 164 -14.91 -8.62 22.78
N PRO A 165 -15.08 -8.37 24.10
CA PRO A 165 -14.66 -7.10 24.69
C PRO A 165 -13.14 -6.88 24.60
N ILE A 166 -12.71 -5.64 24.39
CA ILE A 166 -11.29 -5.25 24.28
C ILE A 166 -10.48 -5.64 25.54
N ASN A 167 -11.11 -5.62 26.72
CA ASN A 167 -10.48 -5.99 27.99
C ASN A 167 -10.51 -7.51 28.28
N HIS A 168 -11.07 -8.32 27.37
CA HIS A 168 -11.18 -9.75 27.57
C HIS A 168 -9.78 -10.42 27.55
N PRO A 169 -9.49 -11.42 28.41
CA PRO A 169 -8.17 -12.06 28.47
C PRO A 169 -7.69 -12.71 27.16
N LYS A 170 -8.63 -13.06 26.27
CA LYS A 170 -8.36 -13.62 24.93
C LYS A 170 -8.27 -12.56 23.82
N TYR A 171 -8.52 -11.29 24.13
CA TYR A 171 -8.42 -10.24 23.11
C TYR A 171 -6.96 -10.12 22.64
N PRO A 172 -6.69 -10.08 21.32
CA PRO A 172 -5.32 -10.07 20.81
C PRO A 172 -4.53 -8.85 21.31
N LYS A 173 -3.56 -9.08 22.19
CA LYS A 173 -2.78 -8.01 22.83
C LYS A 173 -2.05 -7.09 21.85
N ARG A 174 -1.65 -7.60 20.69
CA ARG A 174 -0.97 -6.81 19.65
C ARG A 174 -1.85 -5.69 19.08
N LEU A 175 -3.18 -5.83 19.14
CA LEU A 175 -4.12 -4.80 18.69
C LEU A 175 -4.24 -3.64 19.69
N LEU A 176 -3.73 -3.79 20.92
CA LEU A 176 -3.88 -2.78 21.98
C LEU A 176 -2.82 -1.67 21.93
N HIS A 177 -1.80 -1.80 21.07
CA HIS A 177 -0.69 -0.84 20.99
C HIS A 177 -1.06 0.45 20.28
N PHE A 178 -2.03 0.41 19.38
CA PHE A 178 -2.38 1.51 18.49
C PHE A 178 -3.87 1.81 18.57
N LYS A 179 -4.23 3.09 18.45
CA LYS A 179 -5.63 3.54 18.38
C LYS A 179 -6.30 2.96 17.13
N GLU A 180 -5.62 3.05 15.99
CA GLU A 180 -6.01 2.45 14.71
C GLU A 180 -4.76 1.96 13.97
N ILE A 181 -4.96 0.99 13.07
CA ILE A 181 -3.93 0.42 12.22
C ILE A 181 -4.46 0.44 10.78
N PHE A 182 -3.70 0.98 9.85
CA PHE A 182 -4.05 1.02 8.43
C PHE A 182 -3.08 0.14 7.63
N ILE A 183 -3.64 -0.77 6.84
CA ILE A 183 -2.91 -1.76 6.04
C ILE A 183 -3.42 -1.84 4.59
N GLY A 184 -2.63 -2.47 3.75
CA GLY A 184 -2.96 -2.90 2.39
C GLY A 184 -2.63 -4.39 2.20
N HIS A 185 -1.90 -4.74 1.12
CA HIS A 185 -1.21 -6.01 0.87
C HIS A 185 -2.06 -7.28 0.64
N THR A 186 -3.11 -7.48 1.44
CA THR A 186 -4.04 -8.61 1.29
C THR A 186 -5.37 -8.06 0.80
N PRO A 187 -5.72 -8.28 -0.47
CA PRO A 187 -6.85 -7.57 -1.05
C PRO A 187 -8.16 -8.04 -0.43
N VAL A 188 -9.02 -7.09 -0.08
CA VAL A 188 -10.34 -7.37 0.51
C VAL A 188 -11.28 -8.07 -0.47
N THR A 189 -10.94 -8.11 -1.76
CA THR A 189 -11.65 -8.93 -2.76
C THR A 189 -11.62 -10.42 -2.43
N ARG A 190 -10.65 -10.89 -1.62
CA ARG A 190 -10.60 -12.27 -1.11
C ARG A 190 -11.73 -12.61 -0.15
N ILE A 191 -12.35 -11.61 0.48
CA ILE A 191 -13.54 -11.75 1.32
C ILE A 191 -14.80 -11.21 0.63
N GLY A 192 -14.75 -10.98 -0.69
CA GLY A 192 -15.89 -10.53 -1.49
C GLY A 192 -16.14 -9.02 -1.50
N GLU A 193 -15.25 -8.23 -0.90
CA GLU A 193 -15.40 -6.79 -0.75
C GLU A 193 -14.60 -6.01 -1.79
N THR A 194 -15.04 -4.80 -2.12
CA THR A 194 -14.37 -3.90 -3.09
C THR A 194 -14.17 -2.48 -2.56
N ILE A 195 -14.45 -2.26 -1.28
CA ILE A 195 -14.30 -0.98 -0.56
C ILE A 195 -13.40 -1.18 0.66
N PRO A 196 -12.84 -0.12 1.28
CA PRO A 196 -12.07 -0.27 2.50
C PRO A 196 -12.88 -0.98 3.59
N VAL A 197 -12.26 -1.95 4.25
CA VAL A 197 -12.91 -2.78 5.27
C VAL A 197 -12.24 -2.55 6.62
N ASN A 198 -13.06 -2.46 7.66
CA ASN A 198 -12.59 -2.35 9.03
C ASN A 198 -13.01 -3.56 9.85
N PHE A 199 -12.04 -4.17 10.53
CA PHE A 199 -12.26 -5.15 11.58
C PHE A 199 -11.45 -4.78 12.82
N ALA A 200 -12.10 -4.76 13.98
CA ALA A 200 -11.53 -4.19 15.20
C ALA A 200 -10.95 -2.78 14.92
N ASN A 201 -9.71 -2.52 15.32
CA ASN A 201 -9.02 -1.26 15.04
C ASN A 201 -8.16 -1.29 13.75
N VAL A 202 -8.32 -2.30 12.88
CA VAL A 202 -7.56 -2.44 11.64
C VAL A 202 -8.43 -2.07 10.43
N TRP A 203 -7.94 -1.14 9.61
CA TRP A 203 -8.51 -0.75 8.32
C TRP A 203 -7.66 -1.31 7.19
N ASN A 204 -8.26 -2.04 6.27
CA ASN A 204 -7.60 -2.53 5.07
C ASN A 204 -8.07 -1.76 3.83
N LEU A 205 -7.12 -1.17 3.10
CA LEU A 205 -7.34 -0.32 1.94
C LEU A 205 -6.91 -0.97 0.62
N ASP A 206 -6.37 -2.19 0.64
CA ASP A 206 -6.13 -2.95 -0.61
C ASP A 206 -7.47 -3.44 -1.15
N THR A 207 -8.09 -2.61 -1.98
CA THR A 207 -9.35 -2.90 -2.66
C THR A 207 -9.16 -3.69 -3.96
N GLY A 208 -7.97 -4.27 -4.18
CA GLY A 208 -7.69 -5.15 -5.31
C GLY A 208 -7.35 -4.41 -6.61
N ALA A 209 -6.70 -3.25 -6.51
CA ALA A 209 -6.28 -2.43 -7.66
C ALA A 209 -5.37 -3.19 -8.63
N ALA A 210 -4.56 -4.11 -8.12
CA ALA A 210 -3.72 -5.02 -8.93
C ALA A 210 -4.51 -6.00 -9.82
N PHE A 211 -5.80 -6.20 -9.52
CA PHE A 211 -6.64 -7.26 -10.07
C PHE A 211 -7.84 -6.67 -10.83
N LYS A 212 -9.06 -6.87 -10.32
CA LYS A 212 -10.30 -6.33 -10.90
C LYS A 212 -10.98 -5.29 -10.01
N GLY A 213 -10.35 -4.93 -8.90
CA GLY A 213 -10.87 -3.93 -7.98
C GLY A 213 -10.45 -2.51 -8.38
N PRO A 214 -10.99 -1.49 -7.68
CA PRO A 214 -10.54 -0.11 -7.82
C PRO A 214 -9.32 0.19 -6.94
N LEU A 215 -8.66 1.33 -7.20
CA LEU A 215 -7.73 1.96 -6.27
C LEU A 215 -8.50 2.87 -5.32
N THR A 216 -8.15 2.87 -4.03
CA THR A 216 -8.84 3.65 -3.00
C THR A 216 -7.93 4.67 -2.32
N ILE A 217 -8.50 5.86 -2.06
CA ILE A 217 -7.97 6.83 -1.11
C ILE A 217 -8.98 7.07 0.01
N LEU A 218 -8.54 7.04 1.27
CA LEU A 218 -9.37 7.25 2.46
C LEU A 218 -8.85 8.46 3.26
N GLU A 219 -9.75 9.34 3.68
CA GLU A 219 -9.45 10.40 4.65
C GLU A 219 -9.57 9.85 6.06
N VAL A 220 -8.51 10.02 6.86
CA VAL A 220 -8.31 9.29 8.12
C VAL A 220 -9.35 9.63 9.17
N ASP A 221 -9.75 10.88 9.35
CA ASP A 221 -10.60 11.24 10.49
C ASP A 221 -12.08 10.98 10.21
N SER A 222 -12.57 11.34 9.02
CA SER A 222 -13.98 11.13 8.63
C SER A 222 -14.27 9.73 8.09
N LYS A 223 -13.24 8.95 7.77
CA LYS A 223 -13.32 7.65 7.06
C LYS A 223 -13.98 7.75 5.69
N LYS A 224 -14.18 8.95 5.17
CA LYS A 224 -14.67 9.16 3.81
C LYS A 224 -13.61 8.65 2.83
N TYR A 225 -14.03 7.91 1.82
CA TYR A 225 -13.15 7.40 0.79
C TYR A 225 -13.59 7.78 -0.62
N TRP A 226 -12.64 7.70 -1.55
CA TRP A 226 -12.82 7.88 -2.98
C TRP A 226 -12.16 6.71 -3.68
N GLN A 227 -12.76 6.27 -4.78
CA GLN A 227 -12.23 5.17 -5.58
C GLN A 227 -12.08 5.58 -7.03
N SER A 228 -11.10 5.02 -7.72
CA SER A 228 -11.09 4.98 -9.18
C SER A 228 -12.21 4.07 -9.69
N ASP A 229 -12.42 4.07 -11.01
CA ASP A 229 -13.07 2.94 -11.66
C ASP A 229 -12.22 1.67 -11.44
N PRO A 230 -12.80 0.46 -11.54
CA PRO A 230 -12.03 -0.76 -11.46
C PRO A 230 -10.84 -0.74 -12.42
N VAL A 231 -9.62 -0.97 -11.91
CA VAL A 231 -8.39 -0.59 -12.63
C VAL A 231 -8.29 -1.28 -13.98
N TYR A 232 -8.72 -2.55 -14.08
CA TYR A 232 -8.73 -3.31 -15.33
C TYR A 232 -9.51 -2.63 -16.48
N THR A 233 -10.49 -1.79 -16.16
CA THR A 233 -11.27 -1.05 -17.19
C THR A 233 -10.47 0.10 -17.81
N LEU A 234 -9.43 0.58 -17.12
CA LEU A 234 -8.51 1.62 -17.58
C LEU A 234 -7.33 1.04 -18.39
N TYR A 235 -7.16 -0.29 -18.35
CA TYR A 235 -6.15 -1.08 -19.07
C TYR A 235 -6.79 -2.27 -19.81
N PRO A 236 -7.71 -2.03 -20.77
CA PRO A 236 -8.51 -3.09 -21.38
C PRO A 236 -7.71 -4.13 -22.19
N ASN A 237 -6.45 -3.82 -22.53
CA ASN A 237 -5.56 -4.68 -23.31
C ASN A 237 -4.49 -5.37 -22.45
N GLU A 238 -4.56 -5.24 -21.13
CA GLU A 238 -3.62 -5.84 -20.18
C GLU A 238 -4.33 -6.83 -19.27
N LYS A 239 -3.57 -7.79 -18.75
CA LYS A 239 -4.09 -8.76 -17.77
C LYS A 239 -3.93 -8.28 -16.33
N GLY A 240 -3.04 -7.33 -16.05
CA GLY A 240 -2.65 -7.00 -14.67
C GLY A 240 -2.11 -8.24 -13.97
N ARG A 241 -2.47 -8.44 -12.69
CA ARG A 241 -2.15 -9.67 -11.92
C ARG A 241 -3.27 -10.74 -11.98
N ASN A 242 -4.14 -10.68 -13.00
CA ASN A 242 -5.30 -11.59 -13.15
C ASN A 242 -4.99 -12.90 -13.87
#